data_AF-A0A382X0A3-F1
#
_entry.id   AF-A0A382X0A3-F1
#
_cell.length_a   1.000
_cell.length_b   1.000
_cell.length_c   1.000
_cell.angle_alpha   90.00
_cell.angle_beta   90.00
_cell.angle_gamma   90.00
#
_symmetry.space_group_name_H-M   'P 1'
#
loop_
_entity.id
_entity.type
_entity.pdbx_description
1 polymer ?
#
loop_
_entity_poly.entity_id
_entity_poly.type
_entity_poly.pdbx_seq_one_letter_code
_entity_poly.pdbx_strand_id
1 'polypeptide(L)'
;MAEGQQHLDWMNEKLDLGLSFIKSQVTIDGKIDGQSENQYQQAIYDLAVSKAEIECAQAFLANAASGTAFDESMASTFAAQMIQQVSSRLGSSDDFGLAHETIRLSEGTRLFCSRLLSHSNLAGLGEQLIERQGDLGKRGLEPEKQLMADTFRQFAEEVVGPLAEQIHRQDLIIPDAILDGLTELGCFGLSVPEQYGGLLPDDREDSLGMIVVTEEL
;
A
#
# COMPACT_ATOMS: atom_id res chain seq x y z
N MET A 1 10.26 -8.28 14.06
CA MET A 1 10.82 -8.07 12.70
C MET A 1 11.17 -9.36 11.97
N ALA A 2 12.22 -10.09 12.36
CA ALA A 2 12.67 -11.30 11.63
C ALA A 2 11.62 -12.42 11.53
N GLU A 3 10.79 -12.58 12.56
CA GLU A 3 9.68 -13.55 12.58
C GLU A 3 8.64 -13.25 11.47
N GLY A 4 8.19 -12.00 11.35
CA GLY A 4 7.20 -11.60 10.33
C GLY A 4 7.74 -11.76 8.91
N GLN A 5 9.00 -11.36 8.69
CA GLN A 5 9.66 -11.52 7.39
C GLN A 5 9.70 -12.99 6.96
N GLN A 6 10.08 -13.90 7.86
CA GLN A 6 10.13 -15.33 7.57
C GLN A 6 8.77 -15.89 7.12
N HIS A 7 7.67 -15.44 7.74
CA HIS A 7 6.33 -15.88 7.36
C HIS A 7 5.88 -15.32 6.00
N LEU A 8 6.22 -14.06 5.70
CA LEU A 8 5.95 -13.45 4.40
C LEU A 8 6.77 -14.10 3.28
N ASP A 9 8.05 -14.36 3.52
CA ASP A 9 8.93 -15.04 2.54
C ASP A 9 8.37 -16.42 2.19
N TRP A 10 7.94 -17.19 3.20
CA TRP A 10 7.29 -18.48 2.97
C TRP A 10 6.01 -18.36 2.14
N MET A 11 5.15 -17.37 2.42
CA MET A 11 3.91 -17.16 1.65
C MET A 11 4.24 -16.73 0.22
N ASN A 12 5.25 -15.88 0.06
CA ASN A 12 5.71 -15.43 -1.24
C ASN A 12 6.21 -16.60 -2.11
N GLU A 13 6.96 -17.53 -1.54
CA GLU A 13 7.34 -18.77 -2.23
C GLU A 13 6.11 -19.57 -2.71
N LYS A 14 4.99 -19.57 -1.98
CA LYS A 14 3.77 -20.27 -2.41
C LYS A 14 3.07 -19.55 -3.54
N LEU A 15 3.07 -18.23 -3.54
CA LEU A 15 2.57 -17.42 -4.64
C LEU A 15 3.40 -17.64 -5.92
N ASP A 16 4.72 -17.72 -5.80
CA ASP A 16 5.60 -17.99 -6.95
C ASP A 16 5.34 -19.37 -7.58
N LEU A 17 4.97 -20.38 -6.77
CA LEU A 17 4.52 -21.67 -7.27
C LEU A 17 3.19 -21.55 -8.05
N GLY A 18 2.21 -20.82 -7.52
CA GLY A 18 0.93 -20.57 -8.19
C GLY A 18 1.10 -19.80 -9.51
N LEU A 19 1.94 -18.77 -9.51
CA LEU A 19 2.29 -18.01 -10.71
C LEU A 19 2.99 -18.89 -11.75
N SER A 20 3.89 -19.76 -11.32
CA SER A 20 4.58 -20.71 -12.20
C SER A 20 3.60 -21.72 -12.82
N PHE A 21 2.63 -22.21 -12.03
CA PHE A 21 1.58 -23.07 -12.52
C PHE A 21 0.74 -22.35 -13.59
N ILE A 22 0.19 -21.17 -13.29
CA ILE A 22 -0.63 -20.41 -14.24
C ILE A 22 0.14 -20.10 -15.51
N LYS A 23 1.40 -19.67 -15.40
CA LYS A 23 2.29 -19.46 -16.55
C LYS A 23 2.38 -20.70 -17.42
N SER A 24 2.48 -21.90 -16.84
CA SER A 24 2.51 -23.15 -17.60
C SER A 24 1.20 -23.47 -18.31
N GLN A 25 0.05 -23.02 -17.80
CA GLN A 25 -1.27 -23.24 -18.41
C GLN A 25 -1.56 -22.26 -19.56
N VAL A 26 -1.03 -21.04 -19.47
CA VAL A 26 -1.31 -19.97 -20.45
C VAL A 26 -0.22 -19.80 -21.50
N THR A 27 0.89 -20.55 -21.42
CA THR A 27 2.01 -20.43 -22.37
C THR A 27 1.95 -21.53 -23.44
N ILE A 28 1.84 -21.13 -24.71
CA ILE A 28 1.92 -22.01 -25.89
C ILE A 28 3.11 -21.56 -26.75
N ASP A 29 3.98 -22.49 -27.13
CA ASP A 29 5.19 -22.22 -27.93
C ASP A 29 6.06 -21.06 -27.38
N GLY A 30 6.12 -20.93 -26.05
CA GLY A 30 6.90 -19.91 -25.36
C GLY A 30 6.28 -18.51 -25.32
N LYS A 31 5.02 -18.34 -25.74
CA LYS A 31 4.27 -17.08 -25.66
C LYS A 31 2.98 -17.26 -24.87
N ILE A 32 2.53 -16.19 -24.22
CA ILE A 32 1.21 -16.18 -23.56
C ILE A 32 0.13 -16.22 -24.65
N ASP A 33 -0.75 -17.22 -24.57
CA ASP A 33 -1.93 -17.35 -25.42
C ASP A 33 -3.12 -16.64 -24.78
N GLY A 34 -3.74 -15.72 -25.53
CA GLY A 34 -4.81 -14.87 -25.00
C GLY A 34 -6.12 -15.61 -24.71
N GLN A 35 -6.39 -16.76 -25.34
CA GLN A 35 -7.58 -17.55 -25.01
C GLN A 35 -7.40 -18.28 -23.69
N SER A 36 -6.25 -18.93 -23.50
CA SER A 36 -5.90 -19.58 -22.23
C SER A 36 -5.77 -18.56 -21.10
N GLU A 37 -5.14 -17.41 -21.33
CA GLU A 37 -5.07 -16.32 -20.35
C GLU A 37 -6.47 -15.89 -19.88
N ASN A 38 -7.39 -15.68 -20.83
CA ASN A 38 -8.75 -15.27 -20.50
C ASN A 38 -9.53 -16.34 -19.70
N GLN A 39 -9.23 -17.63 -19.91
CA GLN A 39 -9.83 -18.72 -19.10
C GLN A 39 -9.33 -18.71 -17.65
N TYR A 40 -8.07 -18.31 -17.43
CA TYR A 40 -7.45 -18.22 -16.10
C TYR A 40 -7.49 -16.80 -15.51
N GLN A 41 -8.24 -15.86 -16.10
CA GLN A 41 -8.23 -14.44 -15.74
C GLN A 41 -8.45 -14.19 -14.25
N GLN A 42 -9.41 -14.89 -13.64
CA GLN A 42 -9.70 -14.74 -12.21
C GLN A 42 -8.51 -15.20 -11.34
N ALA A 43 -7.93 -16.36 -11.64
CA ALA A 43 -6.78 -16.89 -10.91
C ALA A 43 -5.54 -15.99 -11.07
N ILE A 44 -5.32 -15.43 -12.26
CA ILE A 44 -4.26 -14.45 -12.53
C ILE A 44 -4.46 -13.21 -11.65
N TYR A 45 -5.68 -12.66 -11.63
CA TYR A 45 -6.01 -11.49 -10.81
C TYR A 45 -5.77 -11.76 -9.32
N ASP A 46 -6.27 -12.90 -8.82
CA ASP A 46 -6.15 -13.27 -7.41
C ASP A 46 -4.68 -13.46 -7.00
N LEU A 47 -3.84 -14.06 -7.84
CA LEU A 47 -2.41 -14.15 -7.59
C LEU A 47 -1.71 -12.79 -7.65
N ALA A 48 -2.09 -11.92 -8.60
CA ALA A 48 -1.50 -10.59 -8.72
C ALA A 48 -1.79 -9.73 -7.49
N VAL A 49 -3.05 -9.70 -7.03
CA VAL A 49 -3.43 -9.00 -5.80
C VAL A 49 -2.74 -9.61 -4.58
N SER A 50 -2.70 -10.94 -4.47
CA SER A 50 -2.00 -11.61 -3.36
C SER A 50 -0.52 -11.26 -3.31
N LYS A 51 0.14 -11.19 -4.47
CA LYS A 51 1.56 -10.79 -4.57
C LYS A 51 1.74 -9.34 -4.13
N ALA A 52 0.89 -8.42 -4.57
CA ALA A 52 0.94 -7.03 -4.14
C ALA A 52 0.73 -6.88 -2.62
N GLU A 53 -0.20 -7.63 -2.01
CA GLU A 53 -0.44 -7.65 -0.57
C GLU A 53 0.79 -8.10 0.22
N ILE A 54 1.45 -9.19 -0.21
CA ILE A 54 2.64 -9.71 0.48
C ILE A 54 3.84 -8.77 0.31
N GLU A 55 4.07 -8.23 -0.89
CA GLU A 55 5.14 -7.26 -1.15
C GLU A 55 4.92 -5.97 -0.34
N CYS A 56 3.67 -5.50 -0.24
CA CYS A 56 3.32 -4.36 0.60
C CYS A 56 3.62 -4.63 2.08
N ALA A 57 3.27 -5.81 2.59
CA ALA A 57 3.59 -6.19 3.96
C ALA A 57 5.11 -6.29 4.21
N GLN A 58 5.88 -6.80 3.24
CA GLN A 58 7.34 -6.84 3.32
C GLN A 58 7.95 -5.44 3.33
N ALA A 59 7.47 -4.55 2.45
CA ALA A 59 7.90 -3.16 2.42
C ALA A 59 7.56 -2.42 3.73
N PHE A 60 6.37 -2.65 4.29
CA PHE A 60 5.97 -2.02 5.55
C PHE A 60 6.80 -2.53 6.73
N LEU A 61 7.07 -3.84 6.81
CA LEU A 61 8.01 -4.38 7.79
C LEU A 61 9.40 -3.75 7.63
N ALA A 62 9.94 -3.69 6.41
CA ALA A 62 11.25 -3.10 6.17
C ALA A 62 11.32 -1.63 6.63
N ASN A 63 10.28 -0.84 6.36
CA ASN A 63 10.19 0.54 6.82
C ASN A 63 10.09 0.65 8.35
N ALA A 64 9.36 -0.26 8.99
CA ALA A 64 9.24 -0.30 10.45
C ALA A 64 10.54 -0.72 11.17
N ALA A 65 11.55 -1.25 10.46
CA ALA A 65 12.82 -1.71 11.04
C ALA A 65 13.58 -0.62 11.82
N SER A 66 13.50 0.61 11.31
CA SER A 66 14.10 1.80 11.91
C SER A 66 13.13 2.60 12.79
N GLY A 67 11.93 2.07 13.00
CA GLY A 67 10.84 2.74 13.70
C GLY A 67 10.80 2.48 15.21
N THR A 68 9.67 2.83 15.79
CA THR A 68 9.28 2.59 17.18
C THR A 68 8.67 1.19 17.35
N ALA A 69 8.45 0.78 18.60
CA ALA A 69 7.72 -0.45 18.90
C ALA A 69 6.27 -0.44 18.37
N PHE A 70 5.67 0.76 18.25
CA PHE A 70 4.36 0.93 17.64
C PHE A 70 4.41 0.62 16.15
N ASP A 71 5.41 1.14 15.43
CA ASP A 71 5.62 0.89 14.00
C ASP A 71 5.84 -0.60 13.72
N GLU A 72 6.68 -1.26 14.52
CA GLU A 72 6.90 -2.71 14.42
C GLU A 72 5.62 -3.50 14.66
N SER A 73 4.81 -3.09 15.63
CA SER A 73 3.55 -3.77 15.97
C SER A 73 2.51 -3.60 14.86
N MET A 74 2.37 -2.38 14.32
CA MET A 74 1.50 -2.08 13.18
C MET A 74 1.89 -2.91 11.95
N ALA A 75 3.17 -2.89 11.57
CA ALA A 75 3.66 -3.62 10.40
C ALA A 75 3.54 -5.14 10.57
N SER A 76 3.82 -5.66 11.76
CA SER A 76 3.67 -7.10 12.05
C SER A 76 2.20 -7.53 12.02
N THR A 77 1.30 -6.72 12.59
CA THR A 77 -0.15 -6.98 12.53
C THR A 77 -0.68 -6.94 11.10
N PHE A 78 -0.23 -5.97 10.30
CA PHE A 78 -0.57 -5.92 8.88
C PHE A 78 -0.06 -7.15 8.13
N ALA A 79 1.19 -7.58 8.37
CA ALA A 79 1.73 -8.81 7.77
C ALA A 79 0.90 -10.05 8.14
N ALA A 80 0.50 -10.20 9.41
CA ALA A 80 -0.39 -11.27 9.85
C ALA A 80 -1.74 -11.26 9.12
N GLN A 81 -2.31 -10.06 8.91
CA GLN A 81 -3.57 -9.90 8.18
C GLN A 81 -3.42 -10.31 6.70
N MET A 82 -2.36 -9.86 6.03
CA MET A 82 -2.11 -10.22 4.62
C MET A 82 -1.90 -11.73 4.46
N ILE A 83 -1.15 -12.36 5.37
CA ILE A 83 -0.95 -13.82 5.37
C ILE A 83 -2.29 -14.57 5.50
N GLN A 84 -3.18 -14.15 6.42
CA GLN A 84 -4.50 -14.79 6.56
C GLN A 84 -5.38 -14.60 5.32
N GLN A 85 -5.41 -13.39 4.76
CA GLN A 85 -6.21 -13.08 3.58
C GLN A 85 -5.74 -13.88 2.36
N VAL A 86 -4.43 -13.87 2.09
CA VAL A 86 -3.84 -14.64 0.98
C VAL A 86 -4.04 -16.13 1.19
N SER A 87 -3.79 -16.66 2.39
CA SER A 87 -4.01 -18.09 2.68
C SER A 87 -5.47 -18.50 2.47
N SER A 88 -6.42 -17.66 2.88
CA SER A 88 -7.85 -17.92 2.66
C SER A 88 -8.22 -17.87 1.18
N ARG A 89 -7.66 -16.93 0.41
CA ARG A 89 -7.91 -16.78 -1.04
C ARG A 89 -7.34 -17.96 -1.82
N LEU A 90 -6.11 -18.37 -1.53
CA LEU A 90 -5.51 -19.54 -2.18
C LEU A 90 -6.18 -20.85 -1.76
N GLY A 91 -6.76 -20.90 -0.56
CA GLY A 91 -7.44 -22.09 -0.04
C GLY A 91 -8.89 -22.27 -0.47
N SER A 92 -9.50 -21.27 -1.12
CA SER A 92 -10.91 -21.33 -1.53
C SER A 92 -11.13 -21.95 -2.91
N SER A 93 -10.07 -22.17 -3.70
CA SER A 93 -10.13 -22.78 -5.03
C SER A 93 -8.87 -23.58 -5.37
N ASP A 94 -9.02 -24.58 -6.23
CA ASP A 94 -7.91 -25.37 -6.81
C ASP A 94 -7.31 -24.74 -8.07
N ASP A 95 -7.83 -23.58 -8.51
CA ASP A 95 -7.46 -22.93 -9.78
C ASP A 95 -5.99 -22.47 -9.84
N PHE A 96 -5.30 -22.43 -8.70
CA PHE A 96 -3.90 -22.02 -8.59
C PHE A 96 -2.91 -23.17 -8.81
N GLY A 97 -3.39 -24.41 -8.97
CA GLY A 97 -2.52 -25.59 -9.10
C GLY A 97 -1.69 -25.89 -7.85
N LEU A 98 -2.15 -25.40 -6.70
CA LEU A 98 -1.52 -25.61 -5.40
C LEU A 98 -2.32 -26.64 -4.61
N ALA A 99 -1.65 -27.69 -4.13
CA ALA A 99 -2.29 -28.63 -3.23
C ALA A 99 -2.62 -27.93 -1.89
N HIS A 100 -3.74 -28.29 -1.26
CA HIS A 100 -4.13 -27.74 0.04
C HIS A 100 -3.02 -27.80 1.09
N GLU A 101 -2.22 -28.87 1.11
CA GLU A 101 -1.12 -29.01 2.07
C GLU A 101 0.07 -28.08 1.80
N THR A 102 0.21 -27.59 0.57
CA THR A 102 1.26 -26.64 0.18
C THR A 102 0.99 -25.24 0.73
N ILE A 103 -0.29 -24.85 0.81
CA ILE A 103 -0.74 -23.53 1.29
C ILE A 103 -1.21 -23.56 2.75
N ARG A 104 -1.26 -24.74 3.37
CA ARG A 104 -1.61 -24.90 4.77
C ARG A 104 -0.59 -24.21 5.66
N LEU A 105 -1.03 -23.19 6.40
CA LEU A 105 -0.18 -22.47 7.34
C LEU A 105 0.45 -23.41 8.36
N SER A 106 1.76 -23.26 8.58
CA SER A 106 2.48 -23.96 9.65
C SER A 106 1.96 -23.56 11.03
N GLU A 107 2.23 -24.37 12.06
CA GLU A 107 1.82 -24.04 13.44
C GLU A 107 2.38 -22.68 13.89
N GLY A 108 3.66 -22.41 13.62
CA GLY A 108 4.28 -21.12 13.92
C GLY A 108 3.56 -19.94 13.26
N THR A 109 3.24 -20.06 11.96
CA THR A 109 2.53 -19.00 11.23
C THR A 109 1.11 -18.79 11.77
N ARG A 110 0.40 -19.87 12.12
CA ARG A 110 -0.93 -19.77 12.76
C ARG A 110 -0.84 -19.08 14.11
N LEU A 111 0.15 -19.41 14.94
CA LEU A 111 0.35 -18.77 16.25
C LEU A 111 0.70 -17.30 16.09
N PHE A 112 1.62 -16.96 15.19
CA PHE A 112 1.95 -15.58 14.81
C PHE A 112 0.70 -14.77 14.44
N CYS A 113 -0.10 -15.29 13.51
CA CYS A 113 -1.33 -14.63 13.09
C CYS A 113 -2.34 -14.50 14.24
N SER A 114 -2.58 -15.58 15.00
CA SER A 114 -3.55 -15.56 16.11
C SER A 114 -3.18 -14.58 17.22
N ARG A 115 -1.87 -14.40 17.48
CA ARG A 115 -1.35 -13.48 18.48
C ARG A 115 -1.60 -12.03 18.06
N LEU A 116 -1.21 -11.69 16.83
CA LEU A 116 -1.25 -10.32 16.31
C LEU A 116 -2.65 -9.85 15.90
N LEU A 117 -3.52 -10.78 15.52
CA LEU A 117 -4.91 -10.50 15.15
C LEU A 117 -5.88 -10.75 16.32
N SER A 118 -5.35 -11.00 17.52
CA SER A 118 -6.18 -11.13 18.71
C SER A 118 -6.88 -9.82 19.05
N HIS A 119 -8.09 -9.91 19.62
CA HIS A 119 -8.82 -8.75 20.12
C HIS A 119 -7.97 -7.87 21.05
N SER A 120 -7.20 -8.47 21.95
CA SER A 120 -6.33 -7.74 22.89
C SER A 120 -5.23 -6.95 22.18
N ASN A 121 -4.59 -7.52 21.15
CA ASN A 121 -3.54 -6.82 20.42
C ASN A 121 -4.12 -5.67 19.59
N LEU A 122 -5.23 -5.91 18.89
CA LEU A 122 -5.89 -4.90 18.07
C LEU A 122 -6.45 -3.75 18.91
N ALA A 123 -7.06 -4.05 20.07
CA ALA A 123 -7.52 -3.03 21.01
C ALA A 123 -6.34 -2.19 21.54
N GLY A 124 -5.23 -2.83 21.93
CA GLY A 124 -4.04 -2.13 22.40
C GLY A 124 -3.36 -1.26 21.34
N LEU A 125 -3.39 -1.67 20.06
CA LEU A 125 -2.95 -0.81 18.95
C LEU A 125 -3.90 0.39 18.77
N GLY A 126 -5.20 0.18 18.88
CA GLY A 126 -6.21 1.24 18.82
C GLY A 126 -6.05 2.27 19.95
N GLU A 127 -5.82 1.80 21.18
CA GLU A 127 -5.55 2.67 22.33
C GLU A 127 -4.30 3.53 22.09
N GLN A 128 -3.21 2.93 21.63
CA GLN A 128 -1.99 3.67 21.28
C GLN A 128 -2.25 4.70 20.17
N LEU A 129 -3.03 4.37 19.15
CA LEU A 129 -3.35 5.31 18.08
C LEU A 129 -4.14 6.53 18.59
N ILE A 130 -5.06 6.31 19.53
CA ILE A 130 -5.82 7.38 20.19
C ILE A 130 -4.90 8.26 21.04
N GLU A 131 -4.02 7.66 21.84
CA GLU A 131 -3.04 8.40 22.66
C GLU A 131 -2.10 9.26 21.81
N ARG A 132 -1.80 8.79 20.60
CA ARG A 132 -1.01 9.49 19.59
C ARG A 132 -1.80 10.50 18.76
N GLN A 133 -3.10 10.70 19.04
CA GLN A 133 -3.97 11.60 18.29
C GLN A 133 -4.00 11.32 16.78
N GLY A 134 -3.89 10.04 16.40
CA GLY A 134 -3.86 9.63 14.99
C GLY A 134 -2.49 9.72 14.32
N ASP A 135 -1.42 10.10 15.04
CA ASP A 135 -0.06 10.06 14.49
C ASP A 135 0.41 8.62 14.24
N LEU A 136 0.54 8.27 12.97
CA LEU A 136 0.99 6.95 12.48
C LEU A 136 2.52 6.79 12.45
N GLY A 137 3.28 7.80 12.87
CA GLY A 137 4.74 7.75 12.86
C GLY A 137 5.37 8.34 11.59
N LYS A 138 6.67 8.14 11.44
CA LYS A 138 7.46 8.75 10.36
C LYS A 138 7.17 8.06 9.02
N ARG A 139 6.91 8.87 7.99
CA ARG A 139 6.68 8.41 6.61
C ARG A 139 7.96 8.06 5.82
N GLY A 140 9.13 8.19 6.45
CA GLY A 140 10.42 7.94 5.78
C GLY A 140 10.75 8.96 4.68
N LEU A 141 10.09 10.12 4.67
CA LEU A 141 10.31 11.18 3.70
C LEU A 141 11.58 11.98 4.03
N GLU A 142 12.31 12.37 3.00
CA GLU A 142 13.40 13.34 3.13
C GLU A 142 12.86 14.70 3.62
N PRO A 143 13.67 15.51 4.33
CA PRO A 143 13.20 16.75 4.96
C PRO A 143 12.47 17.72 4.01
N GLU A 144 12.92 17.80 2.76
CA GLU A 144 12.29 18.63 1.72
C GLU A 144 10.87 18.14 1.37
N LYS A 145 10.68 16.82 1.26
CA LYS A 145 9.37 16.21 0.98
C LYS A 145 8.44 16.28 2.18
N GLN A 146 8.98 16.16 3.40
CA GLN A 146 8.20 16.37 4.61
C GLN A 146 7.69 17.82 4.69
N LEU A 147 8.55 18.80 4.43
CA LEU A 147 8.15 20.21 4.41
C LEU A 147 7.04 20.48 3.38
N MET A 148 7.16 19.88 2.20
CA MET A 148 6.13 19.99 1.17
C MET A 148 4.82 19.36 1.63
N ALA A 149 4.85 18.16 2.23
CA ALA A 149 3.67 17.51 2.81
C ALA A 149 2.97 18.42 3.82
N ASP A 150 3.75 18.99 4.76
CA ASP A 150 3.22 19.85 5.82
C ASP A 150 2.58 21.12 5.24
N THR A 151 3.16 21.69 4.18
CA THR A 151 2.64 22.88 3.50
C THR A 151 1.28 22.60 2.83
N PHE A 152 1.18 21.50 2.07
CA PHE A 152 -0.07 21.14 1.41
C PHE A 152 -1.14 20.67 2.38
N ARG A 153 -0.77 19.98 3.47
CA ARG A 153 -1.68 19.63 4.56
C ARG A 153 -2.28 20.88 5.19
N GLN A 154 -1.45 21.86 5.52
CA GLN A 154 -1.93 23.11 6.09
C GLN A 154 -2.89 23.82 5.13
N PHE A 155 -2.58 23.85 3.84
CA PHE A 155 -3.48 24.40 2.82
C PHE A 155 -4.81 23.64 2.76
N ALA A 156 -4.78 22.31 2.81
CA ALA A 156 -5.98 21.49 2.84
C ALA A 156 -6.83 21.74 4.08
N GLU A 157 -6.23 21.86 5.26
CA GLU A 157 -6.93 22.13 6.52
C GLU A 157 -7.49 23.55 6.61
N GLU A 158 -6.75 24.55 6.14
CA GLU A 158 -7.11 25.96 6.30
C GLU A 158 -7.99 26.51 5.15
N VAL A 159 -7.86 25.98 3.94
CA VAL A 159 -8.54 26.49 2.74
C VAL A 159 -9.55 25.49 2.19
N VAL A 160 -9.15 24.24 1.96
CA VAL A 160 -10.02 23.23 1.32
C VAL A 160 -11.12 22.75 2.27
N GLY A 161 -10.74 22.34 3.47
CA GLY A 161 -11.64 21.78 4.49
C GLY A 161 -12.84 22.68 4.83
N PRO A 162 -12.64 23.98 5.10
CA PRO A 162 -13.75 24.89 5.39
C PRO A 162 -14.73 25.10 4.23
N LEU A 163 -14.28 24.92 2.98
CA LEU A 163 -15.10 25.11 1.78
C LEU A 163 -15.78 23.81 1.33
N ALA A 164 -15.26 22.65 1.70
CA ALA A 164 -15.68 21.34 1.21
C ALA A 164 -17.18 21.06 1.42
N GLU A 165 -17.73 21.35 2.61
CA GLU A 165 -19.16 21.12 2.88
C GLU A 165 -20.04 21.96 1.96
N GLN A 166 -19.71 23.24 1.78
CA GLN A 166 -20.50 24.14 0.95
C GLN A 166 -20.46 23.72 -0.51
N ILE A 167 -19.26 23.40 -1.02
CA ILE A 167 -19.07 22.91 -2.39
C ILE A 167 -19.99 21.72 -2.65
N HIS A 168 -19.96 20.72 -1.76
CA HIS A 168 -20.77 19.52 -1.91
C HIS A 168 -22.27 19.79 -1.77
N ARG A 169 -22.68 20.53 -0.72
CA ARG A 169 -24.10 20.78 -0.43
C ARG A 169 -24.78 21.61 -1.52
N GLN A 170 -24.02 22.43 -2.24
CA GLN A 170 -24.54 23.36 -3.24
C GLN A 170 -24.21 22.96 -4.68
N ASP A 171 -23.58 21.80 -4.90
CA ASP A 171 -23.15 21.32 -6.23
C ASP A 171 -22.32 22.35 -6.99
N LEU A 172 -21.37 22.98 -6.28
CA LEU A 172 -20.49 23.99 -6.85
C LEU A 172 -19.28 23.33 -7.50
N ILE A 173 -18.70 24.04 -8.48
CA ILE A 173 -17.33 23.75 -8.93
C ILE A 173 -16.32 24.16 -7.84
N ILE A 174 -15.09 23.67 -7.97
CA ILE A 174 -13.97 24.09 -7.10
C ILE A 174 -13.77 25.61 -7.22
N PRO A 175 -13.86 26.37 -6.11
CA PRO A 175 -13.75 27.83 -6.14
C PRO A 175 -12.34 28.31 -6.54
N ASP A 176 -12.28 29.49 -7.14
CA ASP A 176 -11.01 30.16 -7.50
C ASP A 176 -10.08 30.30 -6.29
N ALA A 177 -10.61 30.51 -5.08
CA ALA A 177 -9.79 30.57 -3.86
C ALA A 177 -8.93 29.31 -3.64
N ILE A 178 -9.41 28.13 -4.03
CA ILE A 178 -8.62 26.89 -3.97
C ILE A 178 -7.65 26.83 -5.16
N LEU A 179 -8.11 27.13 -6.37
CA LEU A 179 -7.28 27.07 -7.59
C LEU A 179 -6.11 28.05 -7.57
N ASP A 180 -6.37 29.28 -7.12
CA ASP A 180 -5.37 30.33 -6.96
C ASP A 180 -4.34 29.92 -5.91
N GLY A 181 -4.78 29.38 -4.77
CA GLY A 181 -3.89 28.87 -3.73
C GLY A 181 -2.98 27.73 -4.22
N LEU A 182 -3.53 26.76 -4.96
CA LEU A 182 -2.75 25.70 -5.59
C LEU A 182 -1.78 26.23 -6.65
N THR A 183 -2.16 27.29 -7.36
CA THR A 183 -1.30 27.96 -8.34
C THR A 183 -0.12 28.66 -7.65
N GLU A 184 -0.38 29.38 -6.56
CA GLU A 184 0.64 30.06 -5.76
C GLU A 184 1.63 29.07 -5.11
N LEU A 185 1.15 27.92 -4.68
CA LEU A 185 1.98 26.81 -4.17
C LEU A 185 2.73 26.05 -5.28
N GLY A 186 2.51 26.40 -6.55
CA GLY A 186 3.18 25.76 -7.69
C GLY A 186 2.71 24.33 -7.97
N CYS A 187 1.55 23.93 -7.44
CA CYS A 187 1.02 22.56 -7.55
C CYS A 187 0.93 22.08 -9.00
N PHE A 188 0.51 22.96 -9.92
CA PHE A 188 0.35 22.63 -11.34
C PHE A 188 1.68 22.48 -12.10
N GLY A 189 2.79 22.91 -11.49
CA GLY A 189 4.14 22.83 -12.05
C GLY A 189 4.99 21.67 -11.51
N LEU A 190 4.49 20.89 -10.54
CA LEU A 190 5.29 19.88 -9.82
C LEU A 190 5.88 18.79 -10.72
N SER A 191 5.21 18.46 -11.81
CA SER A 191 5.68 17.46 -12.80
C SER A 191 6.16 18.10 -14.11
N VAL A 192 6.31 19.43 -14.14
CA VAL A 192 6.76 20.17 -15.31
C VAL A 192 8.24 20.53 -15.14
N PRO A 193 9.12 20.23 -16.11
CA PRO A 193 10.54 20.56 -15.99
C PRO A 193 10.79 22.07 -15.82
N GLU A 194 11.83 22.43 -15.06
CA GLU A 194 12.21 23.81 -14.78
C GLU A 194 12.44 24.64 -16.06
N GLN A 195 13.03 24.05 -17.11
CA GLN A 195 13.23 24.74 -18.39
C GLN A 195 11.92 25.20 -19.06
N TYR A 196 10.78 24.64 -18.66
CA TYR A 196 9.44 25.03 -19.12
C TYR A 196 8.66 25.85 -18.09
N GLY A 197 9.30 26.29 -17.00
CA GLY A 197 8.70 27.10 -15.94
C GLY A 197 7.98 26.29 -14.86
N GLY A 198 8.29 25.00 -14.71
CA GLY A 198 7.79 24.16 -13.63
C GLY A 198 8.77 24.01 -12.46
N LEU A 199 8.56 22.99 -11.63
CA LEU A 199 9.32 22.70 -10.41
C LEU A 199 10.07 21.36 -10.44
N LEU A 200 9.93 20.58 -11.51
CA LEU A 200 10.66 19.31 -11.66
C LEU A 200 12.10 19.61 -12.12
N PRO A 201 13.14 19.15 -11.39
CA PRO A 201 14.51 19.31 -11.84
C PRO A 201 14.74 18.73 -13.23
N ASP A 202 15.44 19.45 -14.11
CA ASP A 202 15.66 19.01 -15.50
C ASP A 202 16.51 17.73 -15.62
N ASP A 203 17.26 17.36 -14.57
CA ASP A 203 18.26 16.30 -14.57
C ASP A 203 17.83 15.01 -13.87
N ARG A 204 16.67 14.99 -13.20
CA ARG A 204 16.16 13.82 -12.47
C ARG A 204 14.63 13.80 -12.41
N GLU A 205 14.07 12.59 -12.38
CA GLU A 205 12.65 12.41 -12.05
C GLU A 205 12.42 12.58 -10.53
N ASP A 206 11.29 13.17 -10.18
CA ASP A 206 10.86 13.37 -8.78
C ASP A 206 9.38 13.03 -8.60
N SER A 207 9.05 11.75 -8.81
CA SER A 207 7.68 11.23 -8.69
C SER A 207 7.16 11.27 -7.26
N LEU A 208 8.04 11.19 -6.26
CA LEU A 208 7.67 11.26 -4.83
C LEU A 208 7.08 12.61 -4.47
N GLY A 209 7.55 13.69 -5.11
CA GLY A 209 7.00 15.00 -4.88
C GLY A 209 5.52 15.08 -5.22
N MET A 210 5.14 14.60 -6.40
CA MET A 210 3.73 14.57 -6.82
C MET A 210 2.87 13.67 -5.92
N ILE A 211 3.39 12.51 -5.51
CA ILE A 211 2.66 11.58 -4.62
C ILE A 211 2.33 12.27 -3.30
N VAL A 212 3.33 12.90 -2.66
CA VAL A 212 3.15 13.59 -1.38
C VAL A 212 2.09 14.68 -1.48
N VAL A 213 2.14 15.51 -2.53
CA VAL A 213 1.15 16.59 -2.70
C VAL A 213 -0.25 16.04 -2.96
N THR A 214 -0.37 14.97 -3.75
CA THR A 214 -1.66 14.34 -4.04
C THR A 214 -2.27 13.67 -2.80
N GLU A 215 -1.45 13.21 -1.86
CA GLU A 215 -1.94 12.57 -0.63
C GLU A 215 -2.51 13.58 0.38
N GLU A 216 -2.02 14.82 0.37
CA GLU A 216 -2.45 15.85 1.32
C GLU A 216 -3.63 16.71 0.82
N LEU A 217 -3.99 16.61 -0.47
CA LEU A 217 -5.06 17.38 -1.13
C LEU A 217 -6.30 16.52 -1.42
#